data_AF-C5LP89-F1
#
_entry.id   AF-C5LP89-F1
#
_cell.length_a   1.000
_cell.length_b   1.000
_cell.length_c   1.000
_cell.angle_alpha   90.00
_cell.angle_beta   90.00
_cell.angle_gamma   90.00
#
_symmetry.space_group_name_H-M   'P 1'
#
loop_
_entity.id
_entity.type
_entity.pdbx_description
1 polymer ?
#
loop_
_entity_poly.entity_id
_entity_poly.type
_entity_poly.pdbx_seq_one_letter_code
_entity_poly.pdbx_strand_id
1 'polypeptide(L)'
;CMLPGCTSSARDGFINCIEHGGGRRCVAANCSKSAVGKTDFCESQGADRRCLHPDCAAPARSGGEVQMCQRHGGGKRCKEMGCERVVAARSDHCKQHRDLYGLPIRTGVASL
;
A
#
# COMPACT_ATOMS: atom_id res chain seq x y z
N CYS A 1 -16.62 -2.02 -20.11
CA CYS A 1 -16.47 -0.55 -20.03
C CYS A 1 -17.79 0.06 -20.46
N MET A 2 -18.26 1.19 -19.89
CA MET A 2 -19.49 1.85 -20.40
C MET A 2 -19.24 2.83 -21.54
N LEU A 3 -18.00 2.98 -22.02
CA LEU A 3 -17.74 3.81 -23.19
C LEU A 3 -18.33 3.12 -24.43
N PRO A 4 -19.19 3.80 -25.21
CA PRO A 4 -19.78 3.24 -26.42
C PRO A 4 -18.70 2.71 -27.38
N GLY A 5 -18.86 1.49 -27.88
CA GLY A 5 -17.91 0.85 -28.79
C GLY A 5 -16.64 0.28 -28.15
N CYS A 6 -16.44 0.44 -26.83
CA CYS A 6 -15.32 -0.19 -26.13
C CYS A 6 -15.65 -1.65 -25.77
N THR A 7 -14.82 -2.59 -26.26
CA THR A 7 -14.94 -4.03 -25.96
C THR A 7 -14.22 -4.45 -24.68
N SER A 8 -13.43 -3.56 -24.08
CA SER A 8 -12.65 -3.88 -22.88
C SER A 8 -13.51 -3.96 -21.62
N SER A 9 -13.22 -4.94 -20.76
CA SER A 9 -13.85 -5.08 -19.45
C SER A 9 -13.42 -3.97 -18.49
N ALA A 10 -14.35 -3.54 -17.64
CA ALA A 10 -14.01 -2.71 -16.50
C ALA A 10 -13.38 -3.57 -15.39
N ARG A 11 -12.61 -2.96 -14.49
CA ARG A 11 -12.05 -3.64 -13.31
C ARG A 11 -12.94 -3.44 -12.08
N ASP A 12 -12.76 -4.29 -11.07
CA ASP A 12 -13.56 -4.37 -9.85
C ASP A 12 -14.03 -3.01 -9.29
N GLY A 13 -15.35 -2.82 -9.25
CA GLY A 13 -15.99 -1.61 -8.72
C GLY A 13 -15.94 -0.37 -9.60
N PHE A 14 -15.34 -0.44 -10.80
CA PHE A 14 -15.29 0.67 -11.75
C PHE A 14 -16.20 0.43 -12.96
N ILE A 15 -16.67 1.53 -13.53
CA ILE A 15 -17.58 1.55 -14.68
C ILE A 15 -16.79 1.47 -16.01
N ASN A 16 -15.57 1.99 -16.02
CA ASN A 16 -14.73 2.09 -17.20
C ASN A 16 -13.55 1.09 -17.17
N CYS A 17 -12.95 0.80 -18.33
CA CYS A 17 -11.69 0.05 -18.44
C CYS A 17 -10.49 0.95 -18.13
N ILE A 18 -9.29 0.37 -18.03
CA ILE A 18 -8.08 1.12 -17.62
C ILE A 18 -7.76 2.31 -18.53
N GLU A 19 -7.96 2.15 -19.85
CA GLU A 19 -7.73 3.23 -20.82
C GLU A 19 -8.80 4.32 -20.74
N HIS A 20 -10.03 3.97 -20.38
CA HIS A 20 -11.15 4.91 -20.24
C HIS A 20 -11.35 5.39 -18.80
N GLY A 21 -10.29 5.39 -17.98
CA GLY A 21 -10.31 5.97 -16.64
C GLY A 21 -10.79 5.03 -15.53
N GLY A 22 -10.95 3.74 -15.80
CA GLY A 22 -11.21 2.71 -14.79
C GLY A 22 -9.98 2.35 -13.95
N GLY A 23 -10.17 2.08 -12.65
CA GLY A 23 -9.09 1.79 -11.71
C GLY A 23 -8.60 3.03 -10.95
N ARG A 24 -7.79 2.80 -9.91
CA ARG A 24 -7.22 3.90 -9.10
C ARG A 24 -6.15 4.67 -9.87
N ARG A 25 -6.14 5.99 -9.68
CA ARG A 25 -5.14 6.91 -10.25
C ARG A 25 -4.10 7.27 -9.22
N CYS A 26 -2.92 7.64 -9.72
CA CYS A 26 -1.89 8.19 -8.87
C CYS A 26 -2.37 9.50 -8.23
N VAL A 27 -2.18 9.64 -6.93
CA VAL A 27 -2.57 10.86 -6.18
C VAL A 27 -1.53 11.98 -6.32
N ALA A 28 -0.36 11.71 -6.92
CA ALA A 28 0.65 12.74 -7.13
C ALA A 28 0.14 13.83 -8.07
N ALA A 29 0.42 15.08 -7.73
CA ALA A 29 0.06 16.23 -8.54
C ALA A 29 0.55 16.05 -9.98
N ASN A 30 -0.33 16.35 -10.95
CA ASN A 30 -0.04 16.25 -12.38
C ASN A 30 0.37 14.84 -12.86
N CYS A 31 -0.01 13.77 -12.15
CA CYS A 31 0.22 12.40 -12.61
C CYS A 31 -1.07 11.71 -13.07
N SER A 32 -1.14 11.36 -14.35
CA SER A 32 -2.28 10.63 -14.94
C SER A 32 -2.12 9.11 -14.90
N LYS A 33 -1.00 8.60 -14.36
CA LYS A 33 -0.69 7.16 -14.37
C LYS A 33 -1.59 6.39 -13.40
N SER A 34 -1.81 5.11 -13.70
CA SER A 34 -2.55 4.20 -12.81
C SER A 34 -1.76 3.87 -11.56
N ALA A 35 -2.43 3.88 -10.41
CA ALA A 35 -1.84 3.42 -9.16
C ALA A 35 -1.65 1.90 -9.18
N VAL A 36 -0.60 1.41 -8.53
CA VAL A 36 -0.19 0.00 -8.62
C VAL A 36 -0.53 -0.76 -7.34
N GLY A 37 -1.19 -1.92 -7.51
CA GLY A 37 -1.49 -2.81 -6.40
C GLY A 37 -2.37 -2.14 -5.36
N LYS A 38 -1.88 -2.03 -4.12
CA LYS A 38 -2.59 -1.41 -2.99
C LYS A 38 -2.25 0.06 -2.75
N THR A 39 -1.25 0.60 -3.43
CA THR A 39 -0.83 1.99 -3.24
C THR A 39 -1.76 2.95 -3.97
N ASP A 40 -1.69 4.22 -3.61
CA ASP A 40 -2.33 5.33 -4.34
C ASP A 40 -1.35 6.02 -5.29
N PHE A 41 -0.23 5.36 -5.60
CA PHE A 41 0.84 5.89 -6.44
C PHE A 41 1.11 4.97 -7.63
N CYS A 42 1.45 5.54 -8.77
CA CYS A 42 1.87 4.76 -9.93
C CYS A 42 3.21 4.06 -9.68
N GLU A 43 3.61 3.14 -10.56
CA GLU A 43 4.88 2.41 -10.43
C GLU A 43 6.06 3.37 -10.21
N SER A 44 6.18 4.41 -11.04
CA SER A 44 7.28 5.36 -10.96
C SER A 44 7.28 6.22 -9.68
N GLN A 45 6.14 6.45 -9.05
CA GLN A 45 6.05 7.34 -7.86
C GLN A 45 5.78 6.57 -6.56
N GLY A 46 5.35 5.32 -6.67
CA GLY A 46 5.14 4.39 -5.57
C GLY A 46 6.36 3.52 -5.30
N ALA A 47 7.16 3.20 -6.33
CA ALA A 47 8.42 2.47 -6.19
C ALA A 47 9.62 3.38 -5.90
N ASP A 48 9.59 4.64 -6.34
CA ASP A 48 10.73 5.58 -6.19
C ASP A 48 10.76 6.33 -4.85
N ARG A 49 9.84 6.04 -3.93
CA ARG A 49 9.87 6.68 -2.61
C ARG A 49 11.10 6.24 -1.85
N ARG A 50 12.10 7.11 -1.77
CA ARG A 50 13.27 6.91 -0.92
C ARG A 50 12.99 7.40 0.50
N CYS A 51 13.74 6.85 1.43
CA CYS A 51 13.73 7.29 2.81
C CYS A 51 14.09 8.78 2.90
N LEU A 52 13.29 9.58 3.61
CA LEU A 52 13.58 11.01 3.84
C LEU A 52 14.74 11.28 4.81
N HIS A 53 15.22 10.24 5.51
CA HIS A 53 16.40 10.37 6.37
C HIS A 53 17.62 10.82 5.56
N PRO A 54 18.40 11.81 6.03
CA PRO A 54 19.63 12.26 5.39
C PRO A 54 20.54 11.07 5.04
N ASP A 55 21.14 11.13 3.85
CA ASP A 55 22.08 10.13 3.33
C ASP A 55 21.52 8.69 3.22
N CYS A 56 20.19 8.52 3.22
CA CYS A 56 19.56 7.22 3.07
C CYS A 56 18.93 7.02 1.69
N ALA A 57 19.56 6.19 0.86
CA ALA A 57 19.01 5.79 -0.44
C ALA A 57 18.04 4.59 -0.37
N ALA A 58 17.73 4.08 0.83
CA ALA A 58 16.88 2.91 0.98
C ALA A 58 15.42 3.21 0.59
N PRO A 59 14.68 2.23 0.04
CA PRO A 59 13.27 2.42 -0.28
C PRO A 59 12.44 2.64 0.99
N ALA A 60 11.55 3.63 0.94
CA ALA A 60 10.57 3.89 1.97
C ALA A 60 9.50 2.79 1.98
N ARG A 61 8.97 2.49 3.16
CA ARG A 61 7.87 1.52 3.30
C ARG A 61 6.57 2.17 2.86
N SER A 62 5.88 1.52 1.93
CA SER A 62 4.53 1.91 1.51
C SER A 62 3.53 1.72 2.65
N GLY A 63 2.60 2.67 2.81
CA GLY A 63 1.54 2.61 3.82
C GLY A 63 1.92 3.01 5.24
N GLY A 64 3.11 3.59 5.45
CA GLY A 64 3.43 4.33 6.69
C GLY A 64 2.97 5.79 6.61
N GLU A 65 2.73 6.41 7.76
CA GLU A 65 2.40 7.86 7.87
C GLU A 65 3.59 8.74 7.44
N VAL A 66 4.81 8.22 7.60
CA VAL A 66 6.07 8.89 7.28
C VAL A 66 6.82 8.16 6.16
N GLN A 67 7.45 8.92 5.27
CA GLN A 67 8.17 8.41 4.10
C GLN A 67 9.60 7.94 4.48
N MET A 68 9.68 6.96 5.38
CA MET A 68 10.96 6.40 5.82
C MET A 68 11.11 4.92 5.48
N CYS A 69 12.35 4.43 5.44
CA CYS A 69 12.64 3.01 5.38
C CYS A 69 12.40 2.36 6.75
N GLN A 70 12.33 1.02 6.80
CA GLN A 70 12.09 0.28 8.04
C GLN A 70 13.06 0.65 9.17
N ARG A 71 14.33 0.92 8.82
CA ARG A 71 15.40 1.26 9.76
C ARG A 71 15.26 2.67 10.34
N HIS A 72 14.67 3.59 9.60
CA HIS A 72 14.56 5.01 9.98
C HIS A 72 13.12 5.41 10.33
N GLY A 73 12.28 4.48 10.75
CA GLY A 73 10.93 4.81 11.23
C GLY A 73 9.78 4.31 10.34
N GLY A 74 10.06 3.86 9.12
CA GLY A 74 9.06 3.41 8.16
C GLY A 74 8.30 2.15 8.58
N GLY A 75 7.01 2.11 8.20
CA GLY A 75 6.09 1.01 8.47
C GLY A 75 5.28 1.19 9.76
N LYS A 76 4.13 0.53 9.82
CA LYS A 76 3.21 0.59 10.96
C LYS A 76 3.86 -0.03 12.21
N ARG A 77 3.72 0.62 13.37
CA ARG A 77 4.24 0.13 14.66
C ARG A 77 3.22 -0.73 15.39
N CYS A 78 3.72 -1.57 16.29
CA CYS A 78 2.90 -2.34 17.20
C CYS A 78 2.12 -1.38 18.10
N LYS A 79 0.82 -1.63 18.29
CA LYS A 79 -0.03 -0.83 19.19
C LYS A 79 0.27 -1.05 20.67
N GLU A 80 0.99 -2.12 21.00
CA GLU A 80 1.39 -2.39 22.39
C GLU A 80 2.30 -1.28 22.92
N MET A 81 1.99 -0.81 24.12
CA MET A 81 2.74 0.25 24.80
C MET A 81 4.21 -0.17 24.97
N GLY A 82 5.14 0.72 24.58
CA GLY A 82 6.58 0.45 24.66
C GLY A 82 7.13 -0.54 23.62
N CYS A 83 6.33 -0.98 22.65
CA CYS A 83 6.77 -1.90 21.61
C CYS A 83 7.04 -1.18 20.28
N GLU A 84 8.31 -1.02 19.93
CA GLU A 84 8.70 -0.31 18.70
C GLU A 84 8.75 -1.19 17.45
N ARG A 85 8.32 -2.46 17.56
CA ARG A 85 8.40 -3.41 16.44
C ARG A 85 7.44 -3.06 15.33
N VAL A 86 7.92 -3.18 14.10
CA VAL A 86 7.10 -3.00 12.90
C VAL A 86 6.16 -4.20 12.73
N VAL A 87 4.93 -3.91 12.36
CA VAL A 87 3.88 -4.92 12.12
C VAL A 87 3.64 -5.13 10.64
N ALA A 88 3.09 -6.31 10.30
CA ALA A 88 2.61 -6.55 8.94
C ALA A 88 1.48 -5.56 8.60
N ALA A 89 1.33 -5.20 7.32
CA ALA A 89 0.41 -4.15 6.87
C ALA A 89 -1.04 -4.30 7.35
N ARG A 90 -1.50 -5.54 7.62
CA ARG A 90 -2.87 -5.86 8.07
C ARG A 90 -2.93 -6.29 9.54
N SER A 91 -1.93 -5.92 10.33
CA SER A 91 -1.84 -6.25 11.75
C SER A 91 -1.70 -4.97 12.58
N ASP A 92 -2.18 -5.03 13.83
CA ASP A 92 -1.97 -3.98 14.83
C ASP A 92 -0.89 -4.36 15.84
N HIS A 93 -0.62 -5.66 16.00
CA HIS A 93 0.37 -6.19 16.92
C HIS A 93 1.50 -6.90 16.17
N CYS A 94 2.71 -6.88 16.73
CA CYS A 94 3.86 -7.61 16.21
C CYS A 94 3.69 -9.12 16.36
N LYS A 95 4.52 -9.93 15.68
CA LYS A 95 4.42 -11.40 15.75
C LYS A 95 4.36 -11.91 17.20
N GLN A 96 5.28 -11.50 18.06
CA GLN A 96 5.31 -11.94 19.47
C GLN A 96 4.04 -11.58 20.24
N HIS A 97 3.51 -10.35 20.09
CA HIS A 97 2.28 -9.97 20.80
C HIS A 97 1.04 -10.62 20.20
N ARG A 98 1.04 -10.89 18.89
CA ARG A 98 -0.02 -11.68 18.26
C ARG A 98 -0.04 -13.11 18.81
N ASP A 99 1.13 -13.71 18.99
CA ASP A 99 1.26 -15.04 19.58
C ASP A 99 0.83 -15.02 21.07
N LEU A 100 1.26 -14.00 21.83
CA LEU A 100 0.90 -13.81 23.24
C LEU A 100 -0.62 -13.66 23.45
N TYR A 101 -1.29 -12.89 22.59
CA TYR A 101 -2.73 -12.65 22.67
C TYR A 101 -3.58 -13.67 21.90
N GLY A 102 -2.96 -14.68 21.29
CA GLY A 102 -3.67 -15.66 20.46
C GLY A 102 -4.42 -15.03 19.26
N LEU A 103 -3.92 -13.93 18.70
CA LEU A 103 -4.60 -13.19 17.62
C LEU A 103 -4.47 -13.93 16.27
N PRO A 104 -5.58 -14.21 15.57
CA PRO A 104 -5.58 -15.02 14.35
C PRO A 104 -4.69 -14.40 13.27
N ILE A 105 -3.94 -15.26 12.54
CA ILE A 105 -3.24 -14.84 11.32
C ILE A 105 -4.29 -14.56 10.26
N ARG A 106 -4.45 -13.29 9.89
CA ARG A 106 -5.18 -12.90 8.69
C ARG A 106 -4.35 -13.28 7.46
N THR A 107 -4.17 -14.58 7.23
CA THR A 107 -3.81 -15.08 5.91
C THR A 107 -4.90 -14.56 4.97
N GLY A 108 -4.50 -13.94 3.86
CA GLY A 108 -5.47 -13.37 2.94
C GLY A 108 -6.45 -14.46 2.55
N VAL A 109 -7.73 -14.30 2.93
CA VAL A 109 -8.78 -15.13 2.38
C VAL A 109 -8.70 -14.96 0.87
N ALA A 110 -8.35 -16.04 0.17
CA ALA A 110 -8.75 -16.19 -1.21
C ALA A 110 -10.27 -16.23 -1.17
N SER A 111 -10.91 -15.15 -1.59
CA SER A 111 -12.33 -15.16 -1.89
C SER A 111 -12.55 -16.27 -2.93
N LEU A 112 -13.27 -17.32 -2.54
CA LEU A 112 -13.89 -18.27 -3.45
C LEU A 112 -14.99 -17.55 -4.25
#